data_AF-A0A8H6N4Q9-F1
#
_entry.id   AF-A0A8H6N4Q9-F1
#
_cell.length_a   1.000
_cell.length_b   1.000
_cell.length_c   1.000
_cell.angle_alpha   90.00
_cell.angle_beta   90.00
_cell.angle_gamma   90.00
#
_symmetry.space_group_name_H-M   'P 1'
#
loop_
_entity.id
_entity.type
_entity.pdbx_description
1 polymer ?
#
loop_
_entity_poly.entity_id
_entity_poly.type
_entity_poly.pdbx_seq_one_letter_code
_entity_poly.pdbx_strand_id
1 'polypeptide(L)'
;MVRTGYHKWGYVIYRCAYDDDDLWNRYLAELKKNIYNDLVRAGRADILGDYPQWDGIENCDSLDNASKADVGSHFAGCVSEPIAYQHCKTVKNPLAAGSINRFRYCLYVDQKCLGTLEQFQNFCLTDGL
;
A
#
# COMPACT_ATOMS: atom_id res chain seq x y z
N MET A 1 10.69 11.48 -8.92
CA MET A 1 11.25 10.29 -9.59
C MET A 1 12.63 10.57 -10.21
N VAL A 2 12.82 11.57 -11.07
CA VAL A 2 14.15 11.86 -11.70
C VAL A 2 15.26 12.12 -10.66
N ARG A 3 14.98 12.92 -9.62
CA ARG A 3 15.97 13.29 -8.59
C ARG A 3 16.40 12.12 -7.70
N THR A 4 15.54 11.11 -7.56
CA THR A 4 15.81 9.91 -6.75
C THR A 4 16.32 8.76 -7.60
N GLY A 5 16.12 8.76 -8.92
CA GLY A 5 16.40 7.62 -9.81
C GLY A 5 15.40 6.46 -9.67
N TYR A 6 14.41 6.61 -8.80
CA TYR A 6 13.39 5.60 -8.53
C TYR A 6 12.06 6.04 -9.15
N HIS A 7 11.58 5.22 -10.09
CA HIS A 7 10.42 5.53 -10.92
C HIS A 7 9.16 4.79 -10.50
N LYS A 8 9.24 3.86 -9.55
CA LYS A 8 8.07 3.22 -8.96
C LYS A 8 7.55 4.04 -7.79
N TRP A 9 6.25 3.96 -7.51
CA TRP A 9 5.65 4.64 -6.36
C TRP A 9 4.51 3.81 -5.76
N GLY A 10 3.82 4.35 -4.75
CA GLY A 10 2.80 3.64 -3.97
C GLY A 10 3.32 3.25 -2.58
N TYR A 11 2.58 2.38 -1.92
CA TYR A 11 2.83 2.00 -0.53
C TYR A 11 3.07 0.50 -0.41
N VAL A 12 3.82 0.12 0.61
CA VAL A 12 3.84 -1.25 1.11
C VAL A 12 2.55 -1.48 1.87
N ILE A 13 1.78 -2.50 1.50
CA ILE A 13 0.50 -2.82 2.13
C ILE A 13 0.68 -4.05 3.01
N TYR A 14 0.39 -3.89 4.29
CA TYR A 14 0.36 -4.96 5.28
C TYR A 14 -1.08 -5.42 5.45
N ARG A 15 -1.31 -6.69 5.09
CA ARG A 15 -2.54 -7.40 5.43
C ARG A 15 -2.40 -7.93 6.85
N CYS A 16 -3.27 -7.49 7.74
CA CYS A 16 -3.30 -7.94 9.15
C CYS A 16 -4.61 -8.65 9.51
N ALA A 17 -5.41 -9.00 8.51
CA ALA A 17 -6.64 -9.74 8.65
C ALA A 17 -6.74 -10.78 7.53
N TYR A 18 -6.81 -12.05 7.91
CA TYR A 18 -6.73 -13.18 7.00
C TYR A 18 -8.02 -14.01 6.93
N ASP A 19 -9.05 -13.62 7.68
CA ASP A 19 -10.31 -14.37 7.78
C ASP A 19 -11.12 -14.43 6.47
N ASP A 20 -10.94 -13.46 5.56
CA ASP A 20 -11.70 -13.36 4.31
C ASP A 20 -10.81 -12.84 3.16
N ASP A 21 -10.38 -13.76 2.30
CA ASP A 21 -9.59 -13.46 1.10
C ASP A 21 -10.39 -12.69 0.04
N ASP A 22 -11.69 -12.95 -0.08
CA ASP A 22 -12.53 -12.31 -1.09
C ASP A 22 -12.79 -10.84 -0.72
N LEU A 23 -13.04 -10.56 0.56
CA LEU A 23 -13.14 -9.20 1.08
C LEU A 23 -11.81 -8.45 0.96
N TRP A 24 -10.68 -9.13 1.21
CA TRP A 24 -9.35 -8.56 0.96
C TRP A 24 -9.15 -8.18 -0.51
N ASN A 25 -9.47 -9.08 -1.44
CA ASN A 25 -9.34 -8.83 -2.87
C ASN A 25 -10.23 -7.67 -3.34
N ARG A 26 -11.48 -7.59 -2.84
CA ARG A 26 -12.37 -6.44 -3.09
C ARG A 26 -11.80 -5.14 -2.54
N TYR A 27 -11.22 -5.16 -1.35
CA TYR A 27 -10.57 -3.98 -0.76
C TYR A 27 -9.40 -3.49 -1.61
N LEU A 28 -8.51 -4.39 -2.03
CA LEU A 28 -7.40 -4.03 -2.91
C LEU A 28 -7.88 -3.48 -4.26
N ALA A 29 -8.93 -4.06 -4.83
CA ALA A 29 -9.50 -3.57 -6.09
C ALA A 29 -10.04 -2.14 -5.96
N GLU A 30 -10.83 -1.85 -4.91
CA GLU A 30 -11.36 -0.51 -4.67
C GLU A 30 -10.27 0.50 -4.32
N LEU A 31 -9.26 0.11 -3.53
CA LEU A 31 -8.10 0.97 -3.27
C LEU A 31 -7.37 1.37 -4.56
N LYS A 32 -7.09 0.40 -5.44
CA LYS A 32 -6.42 0.64 -6.73
C LYS A 32 -7.25 1.54 -7.63
N LYS A 33 -8.55 1.28 -7.71
CA LYS A 33 -9.52 2.07 -8.49
C LYS A 33 -9.61 3.51 -7.99
N ASN A 34 -9.72 3.72 -6.68
CA ASN A 34 -9.78 5.07 -6.09
C ASN A 34 -8.51 5.85 -6.34
N ILE A 35 -7.34 5.23 -6.16
CA ILE A 35 -6.05 5.85 -6.48
C ILE A 35 -5.98 6.23 -7.96
N TYR A 36 -6.40 5.34 -8.87
CA TYR A 36 -6.42 5.64 -10.30
C TYR A 36 -7.37 6.80 -10.64
N ASN A 37 -8.58 6.81 -10.08
CA ASN A 37 -9.56 7.88 -10.29
C ASN A 37 -9.02 9.24 -9.82
N ASP A 38 -8.34 9.27 -8.67
CA ASP A 38 -7.70 10.49 -8.17
C ASP A 38 -6.57 10.98 -9.10
N LEU A 39 -5.77 10.06 -9.67
CA LEU A 39 -4.78 10.42 -10.68
C LEU A 39 -5.41 11.00 -11.95
N VAL A 40 -6.54 10.43 -12.40
CA VAL A 40 -7.29 10.95 -13.56
C VAL A 40 -7.79 12.35 -13.25
N ARG A 41 -8.42 12.56 -12.10
CA ARG A 41 -8.91 13.87 -11.66
C ARG A 41 -7.80 14.90 -11.52
N ALA A 42 -6.60 14.48 -11.11
CA ALA A 42 -5.44 15.34 -11.01
C ALA A 42 -4.74 15.61 -12.37
N GLY A 43 -5.16 14.96 -13.46
CA GLY A 43 -4.46 15.02 -14.75
C GLY A 43 -3.03 14.48 -14.66
N ARG A 44 -2.86 13.33 -13.98
CA ARG A 44 -1.58 12.66 -13.75
C ARG A 44 -1.60 11.17 -14.10
N ALA A 45 -2.75 10.63 -14.51
CA ALA A 45 -2.90 9.20 -14.80
C ALA A 45 -1.99 8.72 -15.94
N ASP A 46 -1.76 9.55 -16.95
CA ASP A 46 -0.85 9.32 -18.07
C ASP A 46 0.63 9.23 -17.63
N ILE A 47 1.02 9.97 -16.59
CA ILE A 47 2.41 10.03 -16.11
C ILE A 47 2.65 9.05 -14.97
N LEU A 48 1.67 8.81 -14.11
CA LEU A 48 1.84 8.06 -12.86
C LEU A 48 1.07 6.74 -12.84
N GLY A 49 0.08 6.53 -13.71
CA GLY A 49 -0.83 5.38 -13.67
C GLY A 49 -0.17 4.02 -13.84
N ASP A 50 0.93 3.94 -14.60
CA ASP A 50 1.63 2.68 -14.90
C ASP A 50 2.75 2.33 -13.89
N TYR A 51 3.10 3.29 -13.04
CA TYR A 51 4.21 3.17 -12.10
C TYR A 51 3.85 2.81 -10.63
N PRO A 52 2.57 2.71 -10.18
CA PRO A 52 2.30 2.24 -8.84
C PRO A 52 2.67 0.77 -8.74
N GLN A 53 3.45 0.45 -7.72
CA GLN A 53 3.74 -0.93 -7.36
C GLN A 53 2.84 -1.30 -6.18
N TRP A 54 2.34 -2.53 -6.13
CA TRP A 54 1.35 -2.95 -5.14
C TRP A 54 1.85 -4.13 -4.31
N ASP A 55 3.15 -4.17 -4.01
CA ASP A 55 3.71 -5.29 -3.25
C ASP A 55 3.00 -5.38 -1.89
N GLY A 56 2.11 -6.36 -1.78
CA GLY A 56 1.54 -6.78 -0.52
C GLY A 56 2.61 -7.56 0.21
N ILE A 57 3.02 -7.11 1.39
CA ILE A 57 3.74 -7.98 2.29
C ILE A 57 2.68 -8.85 2.96
N GLU A 58 2.54 -10.05 2.45
CA GLU A 58 1.64 -11.07 2.97
C GLU A 58 2.50 -12.12 3.67
N ASN A 59 2.66 -11.98 4.99
CA ASN A 59 3.28 -12.99 5.83
C ASN A 59 2.30 -13.34 6.96
N CYS A 60 1.38 -14.25 6.66
CA CYS A 60 0.29 -14.64 7.56
C CYS A 60 0.81 -15.13 8.93
N ASP A 61 1.96 -15.80 8.96
CA ASP A 61 2.54 -16.37 10.18
C ASP A 61 3.02 -15.30 11.19
N SER A 62 3.29 -14.07 10.73
CA SER A 62 3.80 -12.98 11.58
C SER A 62 2.90 -11.75 11.62
N LEU A 63 1.93 -11.62 10.71
CA LEU A 63 1.14 -10.41 10.55
C LEU A 63 -0.35 -10.58 10.89
N ASP A 64 -0.83 -11.81 11.06
CA ASP A 64 -2.21 -12.03 11.49
C ASP A 64 -2.46 -11.41 12.88
N ASN A 65 -3.46 -10.54 12.98
CA ASN A 65 -3.77 -9.76 14.16
C ASN A 65 -2.60 -8.90 14.72
N ALA A 66 -1.57 -8.63 13.92
CA ALA A 66 -0.45 -7.80 14.34
C ALA A 66 -0.92 -6.39 14.68
N SER A 67 -0.35 -5.79 15.73
CA SER A 67 -0.67 -4.40 16.06
C SER A 67 0.04 -3.43 15.12
N LYS A 68 -0.43 -2.18 15.10
CA LYS A 68 0.28 -1.08 14.40
C LYS A 68 1.73 -0.93 14.84
N ALA A 69 2.04 -1.22 16.11
CA ALA A 69 3.40 -1.14 16.65
C ALA A 69 4.28 -2.27 16.11
N ASP A 70 3.74 -3.49 15.99
CA ASP A 70 4.44 -4.64 15.43
C ASP A 70 4.74 -4.42 13.95
N VAL A 71 3.74 -3.95 13.19
CA VAL A 71 3.90 -3.61 11.77
C VAL A 71 4.90 -2.46 11.58
N GLY A 72 4.84 -1.43 12.43
CA GLY A 72 5.80 -0.33 12.39
C GLY A 72 7.23 -0.80 12.64
N SER A 73 7.43 -1.70 13.61
CA SER A 73 8.74 -2.27 13.94
C SER A 73 9.26 -3.17 12.82
N HIS A 74 8.41 -4.02 12.27
CA HIS A 74 8.73 -4.86 11.12
C HIS A 74 9.08 -4.02 9.89
N PHE A 75 8.29 -2.98 9.60
CA PHE A 75 8.53 -2.08 8.48
C PHE A 75 9.87 -1.34 8.63
N ALA A 76 10.17 -0.82 9.82
CA ALA A 76 11.45 -0.17 10.10
C ALA A 76 12.62 -1.15 9.91
N GLY A 77 12.48 -2.40 10.36
CA GLY A 77 13.44 -3.47 10.12
C GLY A 77 13.68 -3.73 8.63
N CYS A 78 12.61 -3.95 7.86
CA CYS A 78 12.70 -4.21 6.42
C CYS A 78 13.27 -3.03 5.60
N VAL A 79 12.96 -1.79 6.00
CA VAL A 79 13.51 -0.58 5.37
C VAL A 79 14.99 -0.39 5.73
N SER A 80 15.42 -0.83 6.91
CA SER A 80 16.82 -0.77 7.36
C SER A 80 17.71 -1.85 6.73
N GLU A 81 17.13 -2.93 6.19
CA GLU A 81 17.88 -4.02 5.57
C GLU A 81 18.35 -3.70 4.13
N PRO A 82 19.37 -4.43 3.62
CA PRO A 82 19.82 -4.34 2.24
C PRO A 82 18.73 -4.64 1.20
N ILE A 83 17.54 -5.11 1.58
CA ILE A 83 16.39 -5.35 0.70
C ILE A 83 15.83 -4.03 0.16
N ALA A 84 15.74 -2.99 1.00
CA ALA A 84 15.48 -1.64 0.53
C ALA A 84 16.56 -1.25 -0.48
N TYR A 85 17.83 -1.54 -0.20
CA TYR A 85 18.97 -1.27 -1.09
C TYR A 85 18.97 -2.12 -2.40
N GLN A 86 18.45 -3.35 -2.36
CA GLN A 86 18.35 -4.28 -3.50
C GLN A 86 17.23 -3.87 -4.46
N HIS A 87 16.08 -3.44 -3.92
CA HIS A 87 15.04 -2.76 -4.72
C HIS A 87 15.44 -1.33 -5.11
N CYS A 88 16.34 -0.69 -4.35
CA CYS A 88 16.88 0.65 -4.57
C CYS A 88 18.25 0.67 -5.28
N LYS A 89 18.67 -0.37 -6.01
CA LYS A 89 19.89 -0.28 -6.84
C LYS A 89 19.83 0.88 -7.85
N THR A 90 18.63 1.38 -8.14
CA THR A 90 18.35 2.56 -8.97
C THR A 90 18.37 3.89 -8.21
N VAL A 91 18.29 3.88 -6.86
CA VAL A 91 18.38 5.08 -6.04
C VAL A 91 19.84 5.49 -5.90
N LYS A 92 20.26 6.46 -6.71
CA LYS A 92 21.64 6.95 -6.77
C LYS A 92 22.09 7.69 -5.49
N ASN A 93 21.15 8.05 -4.61
CA ASN A 93 21.44 8.81 -3.39
C ASN A 93 20.70 8.21 -2.16
N PRO A 94 21.41 7.61 -1.19
CA PRO A 94 20.83 7.05 0.02
C PRO A 94 19.99 8.05 0.83
N LEU A 95 20.36 9.34 0.86
CA LEU A 95 19.59 10.39 1.53
C LEU A 95 18.25 10.67 0.83
N ALA A 96 18.18 10.39 -0.48
CA ALA A 96 16.94 10.52 -1.23
C ALA A 96 15.97 9.36 -0.96
N ALA A 97 16.46 8.19 -0.49
CA ALA A 97 15.60 7.06 -0.14
C ALA A 97 14.63 7.42 0.99
N GLY A 98 15.08 8.12 2.03
CA GLY A 98 14.22 8.58 3.13
C GLY A 98 13.16 9.62 2.74
N SER A 99 13.26 10.20 1.54
CA SER A 99 12.27 11.12 0.98
C SER A 99 11.23 10.44 0.07
N ILE A 100 11.36 9.14 -0.17
CA ILE A 100 10.42 8.36 -0.97
C ILE A 100 9.35 7.78 -0.04
N ASN A 101 8.08 8.15 -0.27
CA ASN A 101 6.96 7.78 0.60
C ASN A 101 6.89 6.28 0.89
N ARG A 102 7.20 5.41 -0.10
CA ARG A 102 7.21 3.95 0.05
C ARG A 102 8.17 3.43 1.12
N PHE A 103 9.27 4.12 1.38
CA PHE A 103 10.25 3.73 2.41
C PHE A 103 10.01 4.46 3.74
N ARG A 104 9.04 5.38 3.77
CA ARG A 104 8.72 6.18 4.96
C ARG A 104 7.40 5.75 5.59
N TYR A 105 6.46 5.28 4.78
CA TYR A 105 5.11 4.95 5.20
C TYR A 105 4.69 3.60 4.61
N CYS A 106 3.94 2.85 5.39
CA CYS A 106 3.20 1.66 4.97
C CYS A 106 1.70 1.86 5.22
N LEU A 107 0.89 1.05 4.54
CA LEU A 107 -0.54 0.94 4.79
C LEU A 107 -0.77 -0.29 5.68
N TYR A 108 -1.35 -0.07 6.85
CA TYR A 108 -1.81 -1.11 7.76
C TYR A 108 -3.29 -1.34 7.52
N VAL A 109 -3.69 -2.57 7.18
CA VAL A 109 -5.07 -2.93 6.91
C VAL A 109 -5.48 -4.07 7.84
N ASP A 110 -6.37 -3.77 8.78
CA ASP A 110 -6.93 -4.74 9.72
C ASP A 110 -8.40 -5.05 9.44
N GLN A 111 -8.99 -5.90 10.29
CA GLN A 111 -10.38 -6.30 10.15
C GLN A 111 -11.36 -5.12 10.18
N LYS A 112 -11.04 -4.03 10.90
CA LYS A 112 -11.89 -2.84 10.96
C LYS A 112 -11.89 -2.10 9.62
N CYS A 113 -10.74 -2.04 8.95
CA CYS A 113 -10.65 -1.49 7.59
C CYS A 113 -11.53 -2.27 6.62
N LEU A 114 -11.48 -3.61 6.67
CA LEU A 114 -12.29 -4.48 5.81
C LEU A 114 -13.79 -4.34 6.10
N GLY A 115 -14.18 -4.33 7.39
CA GLY A 115 -15.58 -4.13 7.78
C GLY A 115 -16.15 -2.78 7.36
N THR A 116 -15.32 -1.73 7.28
CA THR A 116 -15.76 -0.41 6.79
C THR A 116 -16.08 -0.45 5.29
N LEU A 117 -15.29 -1.18 4.49
CA LEU A 117 -15.58 -1.36 3.07
C LEU A 117 -16.91 -2.09 2.86
N GLU A 118 -17.13 -3.16 3.62
CA GLU A 118 -18.36 -3.94 3.52
C GLU A 118 -19.59 -3.09 3.87
N GLN A 119 -19.53 -2.32 4.96
CA GLN A 119 -20.58 -1.38 5.34
C GLN A 119 -20.84 -0.35 4.24
N PHE A 120 -19.79 0.22 3.65
CA PHE A 120 -19.91 1.18 2.57
C PHE A 120 -20.58 0.58 1.32
N GLN A 121 -20.17 -0.63 0.92
CA GLN A 121 -20.76 -1.32 -0.22
C GLN A 121 -22.24 -1.65 0.04
N ASN A 122 -22.58 -2.12 1.23
CA ASN A 122 -23.96 -2.39 1.61
C ASN A 122 -24.82 -1.12 1.59
N PHE A 123 -24.30 -0.01 2.11
CA PHE A 123 -24.97 1.29 2.05
C PHE A 123 -25.26 1.72 0.60
N CYS A 124 -24.27 1.62 -0.29
CA CYS A 124 -24.46 1.94 -1.70
C CYS A 124 -25.49 1.02 -2.41
N LEU A 125 -25.65 -0.22 -1.94
CA LEU A 125 -26.65 -1.16 -2.47
C LEU A 125 -28.06 -0.86 -1.96
N THR A 126 -28.21 -0.32 -0.74
CA THR A 126 -29.51 -0.03 -0.13
C THR A 126 -30.07 1.34 -0.47
N ASP A 127 -29.21 2.35 -0.69
CA ASP A 127 -29.62 3.73 -1.01
C ASP A 127 -29.58 4.05 -2.52
N GLY A 128 -29.46 3.02 -3.35
CA GLY A 128 -29.49 3.09 -4.82
C GLY A 128 -30.88 2.95 -5.46
N LEU A 129 -31.96 3.28 -4.73
CA LEU A 129 -33.36 3.33 -5.22
C LEU A 129 -33.90 4.77 -5.20
#